data_AF-A0A804LTY6-F1
#
_entry.id   AF-A0A804LTY6-F1
#
_cell.length_a   1.000
_cell.length_b   1.000
_cell.length_c   1.000
_cell.angle_alpha   90.00
_cell.angle_beta   90.00
_cell.angle_gamma   90.00
#
_symmetry.space_group_name_H-M   'P 1'
#
loop_
_entity.id
_entity.type
_entity.pdbx_description
1 polymer ?
#
loop_
_entity_poly.entity_id
_entity_poly.type
_entity_poly.pdbx_seq_one_letter_code
_entity_poly.pdbx_strand_id
1 'polypeptide(L)'
;MIAWGDIYNVVSGMAPLYFALVLGYGSVRWWRLFTAAQCGAINTLVANFSMPFFTLDFLARADPYAMNYRVLAADAVSKALLAVAAGGGAGSRSSSWAITGFSLAGFN
;
A
#
# COMPACT_ATOMS: atom_id res chain seq x y z
N MET A 1 -8.21 -20.94 14.06
CA MET A 1 -7.22 -21.64 13.21
C MET A 1 -7.57 -21.27 11.78
N ILE A 2 -6.71 -20.56 11.07
CA ILE A 2 -6.98 -20.15 9.67
C ILE A 2 -7.13 -21.42 8.84
N ALA A 3 -8.27 -21.56 8.15
CA ALA A 3 -8.50 -22.71 7.28
C ALA A 3 -7.57 -22.59 6.06
N TRP A 4 -7.01 -23.71 5.60
CA TRP A 4 -6.20 -23.73 4.36
C TRP A 4 -6.96 -23.15 3.16
N GLY A 5 -8.30 -23.30 3.15
CA GLY A 5 -9.19 -22.69 2.17
C GLY A 5 -9.15 -21.16 2.17
N ASP A 6 -9.02 -20.51 3.33
CA ASP A 6 -8.95 -19.05 3.41
C ASP A 6 -7.65 -18.53 2.78
N ILE A 7 -6.54 -19.22 3.02
CA ILE A 7 -5.24 -18.89 2.38
C ILE A 7 -5.35 -19.03 0.87
N TYR A 8 -5.96 -20.11 0.37
CA TYR A 8 -6.16 -20.30 -1.06
C TYR A 8 -7.05 -19.22 -1.69
N ASN A 9 -8.12 -18.80 -1.01
CA ASN A 9 -8.99 -17.72 -1.47
C ASN A 9 -8.25 -16.39 -1.58
N VAL A 10 -7.39 -16.07 -0.60
CA VAL A 10 -6.56 -14.88 -0.64
C VAL A 10 -5.55 -14.95 -1.80
N VAL A 11 -4.82 -16.07 -1.93
CA VAL A 11 -3.81 -16.24 -2.98
C VAL A 11 -4.42 -16.18 -4.38
N SER A 12 -5.56 -16.85 -4.60
CA SER A 12 -6.28 -16.83 -5.88
C SER A 12 -6.83 -15.44 -6.19
N GLY A 13 -7.30 -14.70 -5.18
CA GLY A 13 -7.73 -13.30 -5.32
C GLY A 13 -6.58 -12.34 -5.68
N MET A 14 -5.35 -12.62 -5.23
CA MET A 14 -4.17 -11.82 -5.57
C MET A 14 -3.49 -12.24 -6.88
N ALA A 15 -3.82 -13.41 -7.44
CA ALA A 15 -3.20 -13.93 -8.65
C ALA A 15 -3.28 -12.96 -9.85
N PRO A 16 -4.41 -12.27 -10.14
CA PRO A 16 -4.48 -11.30 -11.23
C PRO A 16 -3.52 -10.12 -11.04
N LEU A 17 -3.35 -9.64 -9.80
CA LEU A 17 -2.44 -8.55 -9.47
C LEU A 17 -0.98 -8.94 -9.76
N TYR A 18 -0.56 -10.11 -9.28
CA TYR A 18 0.80 -10.61 -9.51
C TYR A 18 1.06 -10.91 -10.99
N PHE A 19 0.07 -11.46 -11.69
CA PHE A 19 0.18 -11.69 -13.12
C PHE A 19 0.39 -10.40 -13.90
N ALA A 20 -0.37 -9.34 -13.58
CA ALA A 20 -0.19 -8.03 -14.19
C ALA A 20 1.20 -7.43 -13.90
N LEU A 21 1.72 -7.59 -12.67
CA LEU A 21 3.08 -7.15 -12.32
C LEU A 21 4.16 -7.89 -13.11
N VAL A 22 4.04 -9.21 -13.28
CA VAL A 22 4.98 -10.01 -14.08
C VAL A 22 4.94 -9.60 -15.55
N LEU A 23 3.76 -9.35 -16.13
CA LEU A 23 3.63 -8.85 -17.49
C LEU A 23 4.25 -7.46 -17.65
N GLY A 24 4.01 -6.56 -16.69
CA GLY A 24 4.63 -5.24 -16.65
C GLY A 24 6.16 -5.33 -16.63
N TYR A 25 6.71 -6.17 -15.76
CA TYR A 25 8.15 -6.41 -15.68
C TYR A 25 8.72 -7.06 -16.95
N GLY A 26 8.03 -8.07 -17.50
CA GLY A 26 8.40 -8.74 -18.74
C GLY A 26 8.43 -7.77 -19.93
N SER A 27 7.46 -6.86 -20.00
CA SER A 27 7.37 -5.83 -21.05
C SER A 27 8.59 -4.88 -21.04
N VAL A 28 9.10 -4.53 -19.85
CA VAL A 28 10.30 -3.69 -19.73
C VAL A 28 11.56 -4.49 -20.05
N ARG A 29 11.68 -5.70 -19.49
CA ARG A 29 12.92 -6.48 -19.57
C ARG A 29 13.16 -7.14 -20.93
N TRP A 30 12.13 -7.74 -21.52
CA TRP A 30 12.28 -8.59 -22.72
C TRP A 30 12.00 -7.80 -23.99
N TRP A 31 10.99 -6.93 -23.96
CA TRP A 31 10.56 -6.19 -25.16
C TRP A 31 11.11 -4.76 -25.21
N ARG A 32 11.70 -4.25 -24.12
CA ARG A 32 12.20 -2.86 -24.00
C ARG A 32 11.20 -1.81 -24.48
N LEU A 33 9.90 -2.11 -24.47
CA LEU A 33 8.86 -1.23 -25.00
C LEU A 33 8.75 0.07 -24.19
N PHE A 34 9.09 0.01 -22.90
CA PHE A 34 8.99 1.14 -22.00
C PHE A 34 10.37 1.69 -21.65
N THR A 35 10.59 2.96 -22.00
CA THR A 35 11.72 3.75 -21.48
C THR A 35 11.48 4.06 -20.00
N ALA A 36 12.54 4.20 -19.19
CA ALA A 36 12.43 4.52 -17.77
C ALA A 36 11.55 5.76 -17.48
N ALA A 37 11.57 6.75 -18.38
CA ALA A 37 10.70 7.93 -18.32
C ALA A 37 9.20 7.57 -18.43
N GLN A 38 8.82 6.62 -19.28
CA GLN A 38 7.43 6.16 -19.42
C GLN A 38 7.00 5.36 -18.18
N CYS A 39 7.86 4.51 -17.64
CA CYS A 39 7.60 3.82 -16.37
C CYS A 39 7.39 4.83 -15.22
N GLY A 40 8.21 5.89 -15.18
CA GLY A 40 8.04 6.99 -14.23
C GLY A 40 6.69 7.68 -14.38
N ALA A 41 6.28 8.01 -15.61
CA ALA A 41 4.98 8.62 -15.88
C ALA A 41 3.80 7.72 -15.47
N ILE A 42 3.89 6.41 -15.75
CA ILE A 42 2.89 5.42 -15.31
C ILE A 42 2.83 5.37 -13.78
N ASN A 43 3.98 5.33 -13.10
CA ASN A 43 4.04 5.33 -11.65
C ASN A 43 3.41 6.60 -11.04
N THR A 44 3.69 7.77 -11.62
CA THR A 44 3.07 9.04 -11.18
C THR A 44 1.56 9.03 -11.39
N LEU A 45 1.06 8.48 -12.50
CA LEU A 45 -0.37 8.32 -12.72
C LEU A 45 -1.01 7.38 -11.69
N VAL A 46 -0.37 6.23 -11.42
CA VAL A 46 -0.86 5.26 -10.43
C VAL A 46 -0.85 5.88 -9.03
N ALA A 47 0.22 6.58 -8.64
CA ALA A 47 0.34 7.21 -7.34
C ALA A 47 -0.66 8.36 -7.13
N ASN A 48 -0.89 9.20 -8.15
CA ASN A 48 -1.73 10.39 -8.01
C ASN A 48 -3.22 10.14 -8.30
N PHE A 49 -3.55 9.15 -9.14
CA PHE A 49 -4.93 8.87 -9.50
C PHE A 49 -5.37 7.49 -8.99
N SER A 50 -4.71 6.42 -9.42
CA SER A 50 -5.18 5.06 -9.12
C SER A 50 -5.20 4.76 -7.62
N MET A 51 -4.18 5.17 -6.87
CA MET A 51 -4.06 4.91 -5.43
C MET A 51 -5.15 5.63 -4.62
N PRO A 52 -5.39 6.94 -4.77
CA PRO A 52 -6.51 7.62 -4.10
C PRO A 52 -7.88 7.03 -4.45
N PHE A 53 -8.15 6.77 -5.74
CA PHE A 53 -9.45 6.21 -6.14
C PHE A 53 -9.64 4.81 -5.58
N PHE A 54 -8.63 3.94 -5.67
CA PHE A 54 -8.68 2.60 -5.07
C PHE A 54 -8.87 2.67 -3.55
N THR A 55 -8.24 3.63 -2.88
CA THR A 55 -8.40 3.81 -1.43
C THR A 55 -9.82 4.25 -1.08
N LEU A 56 -10.39 5.22 -1.80
CA LEU A 56 -11.78 5.66 -1.62
C LEU A 56 -12.77 4.52 -1.90
N ASP A 57 -12.52 3.78 -2.97
CA ASP A 57 -13.29 2.62 -3.39
C ASP A 57 -13.25 1.51 -2.32
N PHE A 58 -12.07 1.17 -1.82
CA PHE A 58 -11.88 0.22 -0.73
C PHE A 58 -12.60 0.69 0.55
N LEU A 59 -12.45 1.96 0.92
CA LEU A 59 -13.04 2.51 2.13
C LEU A 59 -14.58 2.63 2.05
N ALA A 60 -15.13 2.86 0.86
CA ALA A 60 -16.58 2.91 0.64
C ALA A 60 -17.24 1.51 0.70
N ARG A 61 -16.49 0.45 0.36
CA ARG A 61 -16.96 -0.95 0.45
C ARG A 61 -16.67 -1.60 1.80
N ALA A 62 -15.65 -1.11 2.51
CA ALA A 62 -15.33 -1.60 3.84
C ALA A 62 -16.38 -1.07 4.82
N ASP A 63 -17.31 -1.93 5.22
CA ASP A 63 -18.25 -1.60 6.29
C ASP A 63 -17.52 -1.64 7.64
N PRO A 64 -17.24 -0.48 8.27
CA PRO A 64 -16.52 -0.45 9.54
C PRO A 64 -17.30 -1.15 10.66
N TYR A 65 -18.63 -1.32 10.50
CA TYR A 65 -19.47 -1.97 11.49
C TYR A 65 -19.42 -3.49 11.46
N ALA A 66 -19.06 -4.07 10.30
CA ALA A 66 -18.89 -5.52 10.12
C ALA A 66 -17.47 -6.00 10.44
N MET A 67 -16.48 -5.08 10.44
CA MET A 67 -15.09 -5.41 10.74
C MET A 67 -14.88 -5.61 12.24
N ASN A 68 -13.90 -6.44 12.62
CA ASN A 68 -13.51 -6.58 14.02
C ASN A 68 -12.97 -5.26 14.56
N TYR A 69 -13.77 -4.55 15.37
CA TYR A 69 -13.42 -3.26 15.97
C TYR A 69 -12.07 -3.24 16.67
N ARG A 70 -11.61 -4.37 17.24
CA ARG A 70 -10.29 -4.45 17.89
C ARG A 70 -9.15 -4.26 16.90
N VAL A 71 -9.29 -4.83 15.69
CA VAL A 71 -8.28 -4.72 14.63
C VAL A 71 -8.30 -3.31 14.05
N LEU A 72 -9.50 -2.75 13.80
CA LEU A 72 -9.65 -1.39 13.30
C LEU A 72 -9.11 -0.34 14.29
N ALA A 73 -9.41 -0.49 15.58
CA ALA A 73 -8.87 0.38 16.62
C ALA A 73 -7.35 0.26 16.75
N ALA A 74 -6.80 -0.96 16.65
CA ALA A 74 -5.35 -1.15 16.67
C ALA A 74 -4.67 -0.50 15.47
N ASP A 75 -5.25 -0.61 14.27
CA ASP A 75 -4.75 0.06 13.06
C ASP A 75 -4.81 1.59 13.19
N ALA A 76 -5.94 2.12 13.66
CA ALA A 76 -6.12 3.56 13.89
C ALA A 76 -5.15 4.12 14.94
N VAL A 77 -4.94 3.41 16.05
CA VAL A 77 -3.96 3.80 17.09
C VAL A 77 -2.55 3.77 16.52
N SER A 78 -2.19 2.75 15.73
CA SER A 78 -0.86 2.65 15.11
C SER A 78 -0.62 3.82 14.15
N LYS A 79 -1.60 4.14 13.29
CA LYS A 79 -1.54 5.30 12.38
C LYS A 79 -1.48 6.63 13.14
N ALA A 80 -2.23 6.78 14.24
CA ALA A 80 -2.21 7.98 15.07
C ALA A 80 -0.85 8.18 15.77
N LEU A 81 -0.27 7.12 16.35
CA LEU A 81 1.06 7.16 16.95
C LEU A 81 2.13 7.57 15.93
N LEU A 82 2.05 7.07 14.70
CA LEU A 82 2.94 7.46 13.61
C LEU A 82 2.75 8.93 13.19
N ALA A 83 1.51 9.40 13.08
CA ALA A 83 1.22 10.80 12.77
C ALA A 83 1.75 11.74 13.86
N VAL A 84 1.62 11.36 15.13
CA VAL A 84 2.19 12.09 16.27
C VAL A 84 3.71 12.07 16.23
N ALA A 85 4.34 10.93 15.90
CA ALA A 85 5.79 10.83 15.76
C ALA A 85 6.33 11.70 14.60
N ALA A 86 5.57 11.82 13.51
CA ALA A 86 5.95 12.65 12.36
C ALA A 86 5.70 14.15 12.61
N GLY A 87 4.58 14.52 13.24
CA GLY A 87 4.21 15.91 13.52
C GLY A 87 4.85 16.50 14.79
N GLY A 88 5.14 15.64 15.77
CA GLY A 88 5.77 15.97 17.05
C GLY A 88 7.27 16.19 16.94
N GLY A 89 7.69 17.25 16.28
CA GLY A 89 8.93 17.94 16.64
C GLY A 89 10.23 17.14 16.59
N ALA A 90 10.44 16.29 15.59
CA ALA A 90 11.80 15.83 15.25
C ALA A 90 12.58 17.03 14.67
N GLY A 91 13.10 17.87 15.57
CA GLY A 91 13.81 19.10 15.26
C GLY A 91 14.90 18.88 14.21
N SER A 92 14.82 19.66 13.11
CA SER A 92 15.79 20.07 12.07
C SER A 92 16.88 19.12 11.53
N ARG A 93 17.21 18.00 12.19
CA ARG A 93 18.28 17.06 11.83
C ARG A 93 17.87 15.59 12.00
N SER A 94 16.79 15.31 12.74
CA SER A 94 16.22 13.98 13.01
C SER A 94 14.95 13.67 12.18
N SER A 95 14.58 14.56 11.26
CA SER A 95 13.38 14.41 10.41
C SER A 95 13.52 13.27 9.39
N SER A 96 14.72 13.01 8.88
CA SER A 96 14.94 11.92 7.90
C SER A 96 14.67 10.54 8.48
N TRP A 97 15.05 10.28 9.74
CA TRP A 97 14.79 8.98 10.39
C TRP A 97 13.31 8.80 10.74
N ALA A 98 12.62 9.87 11.14
CA ALA A 98 11.18 9.83 11.37
C ALA A 98 10.41 9.51 10.08
N ILE A 99 10.81 10.09 8.93
CA ILE A 99 10.21 9.78 7.62
C ILE A 99 10.52 8.33 7.20
N THR A 100 11.75 7.86 7.37
CA THR A 100 12.09 6.45 7.07
C THR A 100 11.32 5.49 7.98
N GLY A 101 11.19 5.80 9.27
CA GLY A 101 10.38 5.01 10.23
C GLY A 101 8.89 5.01 9.86
N PHE A 102 8.35 6.15 9.45
CA PHE A 102 7.00 6.27 8.91
C PHE A 102 6.81 5.42 7.64
N SER A 103 7.78 5.44 6.72
CA SER A 103 7.74 4.65 5.48
C SER A 103 7.89 3.14 5.72
N LEU A 104 8.71 2.73 6.70
CA LEU A 104 8.89 1.31 7.07
C LEU A 104 7.65 0.74 7.75
N ALA A 105 6.99 1.52 8.62
CA ALA A 105 5.82 1.08 9.34
C ALA A 105 4.54 1.08 8.47
N GLY A 106 4.44 1.96 7.48
CA GLY A 106 3.31 1.98 6.54
C GLY A 106 3.28 0.82 5.53
N PHE A 107 4.37 0.04 5.43
CA PHE A 107 4.50 -1.11 4.54
C PHE A 107 4.39 -2.47 5.27
N ASN A 108 4.07 -2.48 6.57
CA ASN A 108 3.64 -3.69 7.29
C ASN A 108 2.11 -3.72 7.33
#